data_AF-A0A536E0H3-F1
#
_entry.id   AF-A0A536E0H3-F1
#
_cell.length_a   1.000
_cell.length_b   1.000
_cell.length_c   1.000
_cell.angle_alpha   90.00
_cell.angle_beta   90.00
_cell.angle_gamma   90.00
#
_symmetry.space_group_name_H-M   'P 1'
#
loop_
_entity.id
_entity.type
_entity.pdbx_description
1 polymer ?
#
loop_
_entity_poly.entity_id
_entity_poly.type
_entity_poly.pdbx_seq_one_letter_code
_entity_poly.pdbx_strand_id
1 'polypeptide(L)'
;MATTPQPVSGGASEGWTLKQIGKDIPLTDSADDVLELAQRFAAQGGAATVEPVHVLCGIVFQPRNPARRALEAMGADMKQLESLRVAGGGAEASSWKTTPIGTGTRYMLNHAHREAEQLGHYRVDPLHMLLALLYKDSTPTAEILEKAGVTFYALRQYLTTPGSVSKSLRSRPLPALDGAVRVSPVFAIPVGAMIIGGAGLWSGAAPGLTIPLSILLVVGGWVTSLCIHEFGHAFIAYLGGDRSVASAGYLSLNPLKYTHPLLSIALPVLFLLIGGIGLPGGAVYLNERAIRNDRWRSFASAAGPLGNLLFATLIGWPFLVFHGAPPFGDDRFWAALAFLVFLQASAIVLNLIPIPPFDGFGIIEPWLSIELRILANRLGMLPLLILFFLIWRGGPISAVFWNTIYSLTNLINVPETLISFGQHQFLP
;
A
#
# COMPACT_ATOMS: atom_id res chain seq x y z
N MET A 1 -2.12 23.57 27.51
CA MET A 1 -0.93 22.87 28.06
C MET A 1 -1.01 21.43 27.63
N ALA A 2 -0.31 21.05 26.55
CA ALA A 2 -0.23 19.66 26.09
C ALA A 2 1.26 19.31 26.05
N THR A 3 1.63 18.31 26.83
CA THR A 3 3.00 17.84 27.03
C THR A 3 3.53 17.23 25.74
N THR A 4 4.65 17.76 25.26
CA THR A 4 5.46 17.20 24.18
C THR A 4 5.87 15.77 24.54
N PRO A 5 5.66 14.76 23.67
CA PRO A 5 6.15 13.43 23.94
C PRO A 5 7.68 13.43 23.90
N GLN A 6 8.30 13.01 25.01
CA GLN A 6 9.73 12.69 25.08
C GLN A 6 10.01 11.43 24.26
N PRO A 7 10.95 11.45 23.29
CA PRO A 7 11.26 10.27 22.51
C PRO A 7 12.06 9.25 23.33
N VAL A 8 11.67 8.00 23.21
CA VAL A 8 12.36 6.82 23.74
C VAL A 8 13.54 6.51 22.82
N SER A 9 14.74 6.39 23.40
CA SER A 9 16.04 6.02 22.81
C SER A 9 16.84 7.15 22.12
N GLY A 10 17.87 7.63 22.82
CA GLY A 10 18.82 8.67 22.42
C GLY A 10 18.96 9.70 23.54
N GLY A 11 19.80 9.42 24.54
CA GLY A 11 20.07 10.38 25.62
C GLY A 11 20.61 11.68 25.02
N ALA A 12 20.19 12.83 25.57
CA ALA A 12 20.59 14.16 25.11
C ALA A 12 22.12 14.39 25.04
N SER A 13 22.92 13.50 25.62
CA SER A 13 24.38 13.51 25.62
C SER A 13 25.06 12.86 24.40
N GLU A 14 24.36 12.01 23.62
CA GLU A 14 24.97 11.27 22.49
C GLU A 14 24.52 11.77 21.09
N GLY A 15 23.47 12.59 21.03
CA GLY A 15 22.89 13.09 19.76
C GLY A 15 22.07 12.04 19.01
N TRP A 16 21.52 12.42 17.84
CA TRP A 16 20.65 11.55 17.04
C TRP A 16 21.30 11.15 15.71
N THR A 17 21.06 9.92 15.27
CA THR A 17 21.40 9.49 13.90
C THR A 17 20.38 10.04 12.90
N LEU A 18 20.79 10.25 11.65
CA LEU A 18 19.86 10.64 10.57
C LEU A 18 18.68 9.68 10.44
N LYS A 19 18.93 8.37 10.61
CA LYS A 19 17.91 7.33 10.60
C LYS A 19 16.87 7.47 11.73
N GLN A 20 17.28 7.93 12.91
CA GLN A 20 16.33 8.24 13.99
C GLN A 20 15.52 9.49 13.66
N ILE A 21 16.15 10.53 13.11
CA ILE A 21 15.45 11.75 12.66
C ILE A 21 14.37 11.40 11.62
N GLY A 22 14.74 10.65 10.58
CA GLY A 22 13.83 10.31 9.47
C GLY A 22 12.64 9.42 9.86
N LYS A 23 12.70 8.73 11.01
CA LYS A 23 11.56 7.99 11.57
C LYS A 23 10.51 8.92 12.16
N ASP A 24 10.94 10.02 12.76
CA ASP A 24 10.06 10.93 13.49
C ASP A 24 9.64 12.13 12.63
N ILE A 25 10.52 12.57 11.73
CA ILE A 25 10.32 13.72 10.85
C ILE A 25 10.40 13.22 9.41
N PRO A 26 9.32 13.29 8.63
CA PRO A 26 9.31 12.82 7.26
C PRO A 26 10.09 13.80 6.37
N LEU A 27 11.35 13.48 6.08
CA LEU A 27 12.23 14.31 5.25
C LEU A 27 12.03 14.02 3.75
N THR A 28 12.42 14.98 2.92
CA THR A 28 12.61 14.77 1.47
C THR A 28 14.03 14.31 1.19
N ASP A 29 14.27 13.69 0.05
CA ASP A 29 15.62 13.31 -0.40
C ASP A 29 16.56 14.53 -0.42
N SER A 30 16.08 15.70 -0.85
CA SER A 30 16.87 16.94 -0.84
C SER A 30 17.17 17.46 0.58
N ALA A 31 16.30 17.18 1.54
CA ALA A 31 16.51 17.50 2.95
C ALA A 31 17.52 16.54 3.60
N ASP A 32 17.46 15.25 3.25
CA ASP A 32 18.45 14.26 3.66
C ASP A 32 19.84 14.61 3.10
N ASP A 33 19.96 14.94 1.82
CA ASP A 33 21.21 15.41 1.19
C ASP A 33 21.83 16.61 1.92
N VAL A 34 21.00 17.58 2.29
CA VAL A 34 21.43 18.79 3.03
C VAL A 34 21.95 18.42 4.42
N LEU A 35 21.28 17.50 5.12
CA LEU A 35 21.70 17.05 6.45
C LEU A 35 22.96 16.18 6.40
N GLU A 36 23.10 15.32 5.38
CA GLU A 36 24.34 14.57 5.15
C GLU A 36 25.52 15.51 4.89
N LEU A 37 25.31 16.56 4.09
CA LEU A 37 26.34 17.57 3.86
C LEU A 37 26.65 18.37 5.14
N ALA A 38 25.63 18.67 5.95
CA ALA A 38 25.80 19.31 7.25
C ALA A 38 26.64 18.44 8.21
N GLN A 39 26.44 17.11 8.23
CA GLN A 39 27.26 16.17 8.99
C GLN A 39 28.72 16.22 8.55
N ARG A 40 28.99 16.34 7.24
CA ARG A 40 30.36 16.49 6.72
C ARG A 40 31.00 17.80 7.16
N PHE A 41 30.27 18.91 7.13
CA PHE A 41 30.78 20.20 7.61
C PHE A 41 31.08 20.18 9.12
N ALA A 42 30.19 19.58 9.92
CA ALA A 42 30.42 19.43 11.35
C ALA A 42 31.67 18.56 11.63
N ALA A 43 31.84 17.46 10.92
CA ALA A 43 33.01 16.59 11.03
C ALA A 43 34.31 17.34 10.65
N GLN A 44 34.30 18.08 9.54
CA GLN A 44 35.46 18.87 9.09
C GLN A 44 35.86 19.97 10.09
N GLY A 45 34.88 20.60 10.74
CA GLY A 45 35.10 21.59 11.78
C GLY A 45 35.44 21.03 13.16
N GLY A 46 35.54 19.70 13.31
CA GLY A 46 35.78 19.05 14.59
C GLY A 46 34.63 19.17 15.60
N ALA A 47 33.42 19.50 15.14
CA ALA A 47 32.26 19.64 16.00
C ALA A 47 31.77 18.26 16.49
N ALA A 48 31.46 18.17 17.79
CA ALA A 48 30.94 16.94 18.39
C ALA A 48 29.53 16.59 17.88
N THR A 49 28.74 17.60 17.51
CA THR A 49 27.36 17.49 17.03
C THR A 49 27.09 18.40 15.85
N VAL A 50 26.14 18.02 14.99
CA VAL A 50 25.62 18.90 13.95
C VAL A 50 24.72 19.95 14.59
N GLU A 51 25.20 21.18 14.64
CA GLU A 51 24.46 22.39 15.01
C GLU A 51 23.75 23.08 13.82
N PRO A 52 22.74 23.95 14.04
CA PRO A 52 21.97 24.60 12.98
C PRO A 52 22.81 25.34 11.93
N VAL A 53 23.97 25.90 12.33
CA VAL A 53 24.91 26.55 11.40
C VAL A 53 25.46 25.60 10.34
N HIS A 54 25.67 24.32 10.67
CA HIS A 54 26.11 23.33 9.70
C HIS A 54 25.00 22.99 8.70
N VAL A 55 23.73 23.03 9.14
CA VAL A 55 22.58 22.86 8.24
C VAL A 55 22.47 24.04 7.28
N LEU A 56 22.72 25.27 7.77
CA LEU A 56 22.83 26.45 6.91
C LEU A 56 23.95 26.26 5.85
N CYS A 57 25.13 25.80 6.26
CA CYS A 57 26.20 25.44 5.31
C CYS A 57 25.74 24.36 4.32
N GLY A 58 25.05 23.31 4.79
CA GLY A 58 24.46 22.28 3.94
C GLY A 58 23.53 22.87 2.88
N ILE A 59 22.65 23.80 3.25
CA ILE A 59 21.75 24.51 2.34
C ILE A 59 22.52 25.34 1.32
N VAL A 60 23.52 26.12 1.76
CA VAL A 60 24.28 27.02 0.87
C VAL A 60 25.12 26.22 -0.14
N PHE A 61 25.79 25.16 0.32
CA PHE A 61 26.76 24.43 -0.49
C PHE A 61 26.19 23.23 -1.26
N GLN A 62 25.06 22.64 -0.85
CA GLN A 62 24.42 21.58 -1.62
C GLN A 62 23.85 22.15 -2.92
N PRO A 63 24.34 21.78 -4.10
CA PRO A 63 23.85 22.36 -5.35
C PRO A 63 22.38 22.01 -5.59
N ARG A 64 21.64 22.91 -6.24
CA ARG A 64 20.28 22.68 -6.77
C ARG A 64 19.19 22.34 -5.72
N ASN A 65 19.46 22.43 -4.42
CA ASN A 65 18.41 22.26 -3.42
C ASN A 65 17.39 23.44 -3.46
N PRO A 66 16.13 23.23 -3.06
CA PRO A 66 15.09 24.26 -3.12
C PRO A 66 15.37 25.51 -2.28
N ALA A 67 15.99 25.36 -1.10
CA ALA A 67 16.30 26.48 -0.23
C ALA A 67 17.38 27.40 -0.80
N ARG A 68 18.43 26.84 -1.41
CA ARG A 68 19.44 27.62 -2.12
C ARG A 68 18.83 28.45 -3.25
N ARG A 69 17.95 27.84 -4.05
CA ARG A 69 17.25 28.57 -5.12
C ARG A 69 16.37 29.70 -4.57
N ALA A 70 15.77 29.52 -3.40
CA ALA A 70 15.00 30.58 -2.74
C ALA A 70 15.91 31.71 -2.23
N LEU A 71 17.08 31.39 -1.66
CA LEU A 71 18.07 32.40 -1.28
C LEU A 71 18.49 33.25 -2.49
N GLU A 72 18.83 32.59 -3.59
CA GLU A 72 19.20 33.25 -4.85
C GLU A 72 18.04 34.10 -5.41
N ALA A 73 16.81 33.57 -5.40
CA ALA A 73 15.61 34.28 -5.88
C ALA A 73 15.22 35.49 -5.01
N MET A 74 15.52 35.47 -3.71
CA MET A 74 15.31 36.60 -2.81
C MET A 74 16.44 37.64 -2.85
N GLY A 75 17.49 37.40 -3.65
CA GLY A 75 18.63 38.31 -3.77
C GLY A 75 19.54 38.30 -2.54
N ALA A 76 19.64 37.16 -1.83
CA ALA A 76 20.53 37.03 -0.70
C ALA A 76 22.01 37.27 -1.09
N ASP A 77 22.81 37.84 -0.19
CA ASP A 77 24.26 37.94 -0.38
C ASP A 77 24.92 36.56 -0.25
N MET A 78 24.94 35.84 -1.38
CA MET A 78 25.51 34.50 -1.45
C MET A 78 27.01 34.49 -1.14
N LYS A 79 27.75 35.58 -1.41
CA LYS A 79 29.19 35.65 -1.11
C LYS A 79 29.41 35.67 0.40
N GLN A 80 28.58 36.44 1.12
CA GLN A 80 28.62 36.44 2.58
C GLN A 80 28.28 35.06 3.15
N LEU A 81 27.25 34.39 2.65
CA LEU A 81 26.88 33.05 3.10
C LEU A 81 27.95 31.98 2.78
N GLU A 82 28.61 32.09 1.63
CA GLU A 82 29.70 31.16 1.25
C GLU A 82 30.98 31.39 2.09
N SER A 83 31.16 32.57 2.69
CA SER A 83 32.28 32.85 3.59
C SER A 83 32.25 31.99 4.87
N LEU A 84 31.08 31.43 5.25
CA LEU A 84 30.91 30.54 6.40
C LEU A 84 31.83 29.31 6.34
N ARG A 85 32.17 28.83 5.13
CA ARG A 85 33.09 27.70 4.93
C ARG A 85 34.52 28.01 5.36
N VAL A 86 34.94 29.27 5.28
CA VAL A 86 36.32 29.71 5.56
C VAL A 86 36.60 29.79 7.06
N ALA A 87 35.56 29.95 7.89
CA ALA A 87 35.69 30.02 9.35
C ALA A 87 35.94 28.66 10.02
N GLY A 88 35.66 27.54 9.34
CA GLY A 88 35.88 26.17 9.84
C GLY A 88 37.16 25.56 9.30
N GLY A 89 38.31 25.90 9.88
CA GLY A 89 39.61 25.40 9.44
C GLY A 89 39.84 23.89 9.71
N GLY A 90 40.23 23.16 8.66
CA GLY A 90 41.52 22.46 8.59
C GLY A 90 41.79 21.23 9.46
N ALA A 91 40.83 20.34 9.73
CA ALA A 91 41.16 19.02 10.30
C ALA A 91 41.23 17.92 9.21
N GLU A 92 42.32 17.13 9.21
CA GLU A 92 42.47 15.96 8.35
C GLU A 92 41.34 14.94 8.63
N ALA A 93 40.69 14.51 7.56
CA ALA A 93 39.57 13.57 7.59
C ALA A 93 40.05 12.16 7.97
N SER A 94 40.18 11.89 9.27
CA SER A 94 40.48 10.54 9.78
C SER A 94 39.37 10.03 10.70
N SER A 95 38.13 9.97 10.22
CA SER A 95 37.07 9.22 10.89
C SER A 95 35.88 9.00 9.97
N TRP A 96 35.59 7.75 9.63
CA TRP A 96 34.36 7.32 8.95
C TRP A 96 33.10 7.47 9.82
N LYS A 97 33.24 8.04 11.02
CA LYS A 97 32.16 8.17 12.00
C LYS A 97 31.34 9.43 11.67
N THR A 98 30.09 9.24 11.27
CA THR A 98 29.16 10.34 11.00
C THR A 98 28.89 11.14 12.27
N THR A 99 29.05 12.46 12.22
CA THR A 99 28.73 13.35 13.35
C THR A 99 27.23 13.27 13.67
N PRO A 100 26.83 12.99 14.91
CA PRO A 100 25.43 12.90 15.29
C PRO A 100 24.75 14.27 15.25
N ILE A 101 23.43 14.29 15.04
CA ILE A 101 22.60 15.48 15.07
C ILE A 101 22.51 16.01 16.51
N GLY A 102 22.80 17.29 16.71
CA GLY A 102 22.74 17.97 18.00
C GLY A 102 21.32 18.34 18.42
N THR A 103 21.17 18.76 19.68
CA THR A 103 19.88 19.20 20.24
C THR A 103 19.33 20.42 19.52
N GLY A 104 20.17 21.43 19.23
CA GLY A 104 19.76 22.63 18.49
C GLY A 104 19.19 22.31 17.11
N THR A 105 19.88 21.45 16.35
CA THR A 105 19.39 20.99 15.04
C THR A 105 18.12 20.17 15.17
N ARG A 106 18.00 19.29 16.17
CA ARG A 106 16.77 18.52 16.41
C ARG A 106 15.58 19.44 16.67
N TYR A 107 15.75 20.48 17.50
CA TYR A 107 14.73 21.49 17.73
C TYR A 107 14.37 22.21 16.43
N MET A 108 15.37 22.70 15.67
CA MET A 108 15.15 23.35 14.38
C MET A 108 14.35 22.47 13.41
N LEU A 109 14.66 21.18 13.31
CA LEU A 109 13.93 20.24 12.45
C LEU A 109 12.49 20.01 12.93
N ASN A 110 12.23 19.98 14.23
CA ASN A 110 10.87 19.90 14.76
C ASN A 110 10.05 21.16 14.41
N HIS A 111 10.67 22.35 14.44
CA HIS A 111 10.04 23.59 14.00
C HIS A 111 9.76 23.56 12.48
N ALA A 112 10.73 23.12 11.68
CA ALA A 112 10.56 22.92 10.25
C ALA A 112 9.40 21.96 9.93
N HIS A 113 9.26 20.88 10.71
CA HIS A 113 8.16 19.93 10.57
C HIS A 113 6.80 20.55 10.85
N ARG A 114 6.66 21.30 11.95
CA ARG A 114 5.41 22.00 12.30
C ARG A 114 5.01 23.01 11.24
N GLU A 115 5.97 23.77 10.70
CA GLU A 115 5.71 24.72 9.61
C GLU A 115 5.29 24.00 8.32
N ALA A 116 5.92 22.88 7.98
CA ALA A 116 5.49 22.05 6.85
C ALA A 116 4.04 21.62 7.01
N GLU A 117 3.64 21.12 8.19
CA GLU A 117 2.26 20.71 8.46
C GLU A 117 1.27 21.87 8.35
N GLN A 118 1.60 23.05 8.89
CA GLN A 118 0.77 24.25 8.78
C GLN A 118 0.54 24.70 7.34
N LEU A 119 1.52 24.48 6.47
CA LEU A 119 1.44 24.77 5.03
C LEU A 119 0.78 23.64 4.21
N GLY A 120 0.36 22.55 4.86
CA GLY A 120 -0.22 21.39 4.19
C GLY A 120 0.82 20.52 3.46
N HIS A 121 2.08 20.62 3.86
CA HIS A 121 3.18 19.79 3.36
C HIS A 121 3.40 18.61 4.30
N TYR A 122 3.38 17.39 3.76
CA TYR A 122 3.55 16.14 4.51
C TYR A 122 5.02 15.75 4.72
N ARG A 123 5.95 16.48 4.10
CA ARG A 123 7.39 16.25 4.22
C ARG A 123 8.14 17.56 4.44
N VAL A 124 9.23 17.48 5.21
CA VAL A 124 10.16 18.57 5.44
C VAL A 124 11.17 18.62 4.30
N ASP A 125 11.13 19.74 3.60
CA ASP A 125 12.02 20.14 2.51
C ASP A 125 13.05 21.18 3.01
N PRO A 126 14.21 21.39 2.35
CA PRO A 126 15.18 22.39 2.77
C PRO A 126 14.59 23.80 2.98
N LEU A 127 13.53 24.17 2.25
CA LEU A 127 12.85 25.46 2.46
C LEU A 127 12.27 25.62 3.87
N HIS A 128 11.73 24.54 4.44
CA HIS A 128 11.21 24.54 5.81
C HIS A 128 12.34 24.60 6.83
N MET A 129 13.47 23.94 6.54
CA MET A 129 14.68 24.06 7.36
C MET A 129 15.20 25.50 7.34
N LEU A 130 15.27 26.13 6.17
CA LEU A 130 15.66 27.53 6.02
C LEU A 130 14.73 28.47 6.79
N LEU A 131 13.42 28.22 6.76
CA LEU A 131 12.44 28.97 7.54
C LEU A 131 12.65 28.80 9.05
N ALA A 132 12.93 27.58 9.49
CA ALA A 132 13.22 27.29 10.90
C ALA A 132 14.54 27.92 11.38
N LEU A 133 15.54 28.06 10.50
CA LEU A 133 16.81 28.74 10.78
C LEU A 133 16.66 30.26 11.01
N LEU A 134 15.59 30.87 10.49
CA LEU A 134 15.21 32.27 10.70
C LEU A 134 14.35 32.48 11.96
N TYR A 135 14.00 31.41 12.67
CA TYR A 135 13.17 31.51 13.87
C TYR A 135 13.98 32.08 15.04
N LYS A 136 13.31 32.83 15.92
CA LYS A 136 13.95 33.59 17.02
C LYS A 136 14.76 32.73 17.99
N ASP A 137 14.47 31.44 18.07
CA ASP A 137 15.18 30.48 18.93
C ASP A 137 16.50 29.96 18.32
N SER A 138 16.78 30.30 17.05
CA SER A 138 18.04 30.03 16.33
C SER A 138 18.82 31.32 16.10
N THR A 139 19.10 32.09 17.17
CA THR A 139 19.67 33.45 17.09
C THR A 139 20.92 33.56 16.20
N PRO A 140 21.92 32.66 16.23
CA PRO A 140 23.12 32.85 15.42
C PRO A 140 22.87 32.72 13.92
N THR A 141 22.01 31.78 13.50
CA THR A 141 21.73 31.56 12.07
C THR A 141 20.76 32.59 11.52
N ALA A 142 19.80 33.05 12.34
CA ALA A 142 18.90 34.13 11.97
C ALA A 142 19.68 35.43 11.69
N GLU A 143 20.62 35.81 12.57
CA GLU A 143 21.46 37.00 12.37
C GLU A 143 22.30 36.92 11.08
N ILE A 144 22.86 35.75 10.76
CA ILE A 144 23.63 35.53 9.54
C ILE A 144 22.75 35.72 8.30
N LEU A 145 21.55 35.12 8.31
CA LEU A 145 20.62 35.21 7.19
C LEU A 145 20.04 36.62 7.02
N GLU A 146 19.71 37.30 8.10
CA GLU A 146 19.22 38.69 8.08
C GLU A 146 20.30 39.65 7.56
N LYS A 147 21.56 39.48 7.97
CA LYS A 147 22.69 40.26 7.41
C LYS A 147 22.89 40.02 5.92
N ALA A 148 22.63 38.80 5.46
CA ALA A 148 22.64 38.45 4.04
C ALA A 148 21.38 38.92 3.27
N GLY A 149 20.47 39.67 3.91
CA GLY A 149 19.28 40.24 3.29
C GLY A 149 18.05 39.33 3.27
N VAL A 150 18.08 38.20 3.98
CA VAL A 150 16.98 37.23 4.01
C VAL A 150 16.12 37.47 5.24
N THR A 151 14.83 37.73 5.03
CA THR A 151 13.87 37.92 6.12
C THR A 151 12.88 36.76 6.20
N PHE A 152 12.39 36.49 7.42
CA PHE A 152 11.35 35.49 7.65
C PHE A 152 10.10 35.73 6.78
N TYR A 153 9.69 37.00 6.64
CA TYR A 153 8.52 37.38 5.83
C TYR A 153 8.72 37.07 4.35
N ALA A 154 9.87 37.43 3.77
CA ALA A 154 10.17 37.16 2.37
C ALA A 154 10.16 35.65 2.06
N LEU A 155 10.75 34.83 2.94
CA LEU A 155 10.78 33.38 2.75
C LEU A 155 9.38 32.76 2.88
N ARG A 156 8.56 33.23 3.82
CA ARG A 156 7.17 32.77 3.96
C ARG A 156 6.33 33.12 2.72
N GLN A 157 6.55 34.31 2.15
CA GLN A 157 5.91 34.72 0.88
C GLN A 157 6.38 33.87 -0.30
N TYR A 158 7.67 33.52 -0.34
CA TYR A 158 8.20 32.60 -1.36
C TYR A 158 7.52 31.23 -1.27
N LEU A 159 7.38 30.66 -0.07
CA LEU A 159 6.73 29.36 0.17
C LEU A 159 5.26 29.29 -0.26
N THR A 160 4.54 30.41 -0.21
CA THR A 160 3.13 30.47 -0.62
C THR A 160 2.94 30.80 -2.10
N THR A 161 4.01 31.20 -2.80
CA THR A 161 3.97 31.52 -4.23
C THR A 161 3.69 30.26 -5.07
N PRO A 162 2.70 30.26 -5.98
CA PRO A 162 2.43 29.09 -6.81
C PRO A 162 3.66 28.65 -7.62
N GLY A 163 4.02 27.37 -7.52
CA GLY A 163 5.14 26.78 -8.28
C GLY A 163 6.51 26.90 -7.62
N SER A 164 6.64 27.61 -6.50
CA SER A 164 7.91 27.68 -5.74
C SER A 164 8.25 26.37 -5.02
N VAL A 165 7.23 25.56 -4.72
CA VAL A 165 7.33 24.30 -3.98
C VAL A 165 6.90 23.12 -4.84
N SER A 166 7.60 21.98 -4.71
CA SER A 166 7.22 20.74 -5.39
C SER A 166 5.83 20.25 -4.96
N LYS A 167 5.01 19.83 -5.94
CA LYS A 167 3.71 19.17 -5.69
C LYS A 167 3.85 17.92 -4.81
N SER A 168 5.00 17.26 -4.83
CA SER A 168 5.28 16.05 -4.03
C SER A 168 5.37 16.31 -2.53
N LEU A 169 5.42 17.58 -2.08
CA LEU A 169 5.31 17.91 -0.65
C LEU A 169 3.86 17.85 -0.16
N ARG A 170 2.88 18.11 -1.03
CA ARG A 170 1.45 18.08 -0.72
C ARG A 170 0.86 16.68 -0.83
N SER A 171 1.61 15.70 -1.32
CA SER A 171 1.20 14.30 -1.38
C SER A 171 1.64 13.56 -0.12
N ARG A 172 0.68 12.99 0.62
CA ARG A 172 0.98 12.13 1.75
C ARG A 172 1.77 10.90 1.27
N PRO A 173 2.98 10.65 1.83
CA PRO A 173 3.80 9.51 1.41
C PRO A 173 3.07 8.19 1.66
N LEU A 174 3.47 7.17 0.91
CA LEU A 174 2.99 5.82 1.17
C LEU A 174 3.56 5.31 2.50
N PRO A 175 2.81 4.44 3.20
CA PRO A 175 3.32 3.76 4.38
C PRO A 175 4.57 2.93 4.07
N ALA A 176 5.43 2.74 5.06
CA ALA A 176 6.35 1.60 5.03
C ALA A 176 5.56 0.29 5.12
N LEU A 177 5.95 -0.71 4.33
CA LEU A 177 5.35 -2.06 4.38
C LEU A 177 6.06 -2.98 5.37
N ASP A 178 7.25 -2.57 5.82
CA ASP A 178 8.13 -3.37 6.67
C ASP A 178 7.44 -3.76 7.98
N GLY A 179 7.36 -5.07 8.21
CA GLY A 179 6.73 -5.64 9.40
C GLY A 179 5.20 -5.64 9.40
N ALA A 180 4.55 -4.88 8.50
CA ALA A 180 3.10 -4.83 8.34
C ALA A 180 2.57 -6.00 7.49
N VAL A 181 3.26 -6.31 6.38
CA VAL A 181 2.92 -7.45 5.51
C VAL A 181 3.71 -8.69 5.93
N ARG A 182 3.02 -9.82 6.10
CA ARG A 182 3.63 -11.11 6.45
C ARG A 182 2.92 -12.25 5.71
N VAL A 183 3.57 -13.41 5.60
CA VAL A 183 2.91 -14.63 5.12
C VAL A 183 2.74 -15.58 6.31
N SER A 184 1.50 -15.87 6.68
CA SER A 184 1.18 -16.80 7.76
C SER A 184 1.48 -18.24 7.34
N PRO A 185 2.06 -19.09 8.21
CA PRO A 185 2.19 -20.52 7.96
C PRO A 185 0.85 -21.21 7.68
N VAL A 186 -0.26 -20.69 8.24
CA VAL A 186 -1.62 -21.20 7.99
C VAL A 186 -2.01 -21.07 6.51
N PHE A 187 -1.50 -20.06 5.80
CA PHE A 187 -1.74 -19.89 4.37
C PHE A 187 -1.14 -21.02 3.52
N ALA A 188 -0.10 -21.70 4.02
CA ALA A 188 0.50 -22.84 3.34
C ALA A 188 -0.44 -24.06 3.28
N ILE A 189 -1.48 -24.13 4.14
CA ILE A 189 -2.43 -25.25 4.17
C ILE A 189 -3.27 -25.30 2.88
N PRO A 190 -4.05 -24.27 2.49
CA PRO A 190 -4.83 -24.30 1.25
C PRO A 190 -3.94 -24.39 0.01
N VAL A 191 -2.78 -23.73 0.01
CA VAL A 191 -1.78 -23.83 -1.08
C VAL A 191 -1.24 -25.26 -1.20
N GLY A 192 -0.91 -25.88 -0.08
CA GLY A 192 -0.44 -27.27 -0.02
C GLY A 192 -1.50 -28.25 -0.48
N ALA A 193 -2.76 -28.08 -0.06
CA ALA A 193 -3.89 -28.87 -0.55
C ALA A 193 -4.05 -28.76 -2.07
N MET A 194 -3.97 -27.53 -2.60
CA MET A 194 -4.02 -27.27 -4.04
C MET A 194 -2.91 -28.02 -4.80
N ILE A 195 -1.67 -27.92 -4.32
CA ILE A 195 -0.51 -28.56 -4.94
C ILE A 195 -0.59 -30.09 -4.86
N ILE A 196 -0.99 -30.65 -3.70
CA ILE A 196 -1.11 -32.10 -3.51
C ILE A 196 -2.21 -32.67 -4.41
N GLY A 197 -3.38 -32.02 -4.44
CA GLY A 197 -4.47 -32.40 -5.34
C GLY A 197 -4.05 -32.36 -6.81
N GLY A 198 -3.40 -31.27 -7.22
CA GLY A 198 -2.89 -31.10 -8.58
C GLY A 198 -1.84 -32.15 -8.97
N ALA A 199 -0.81 -32.35 -8.15
CA ALA A 199 0.24 -33.33 -8.41
C ALA A 199 -0.31 -34.77 -8.43
N GLY A 200 -1.26 -35.09 -7.55
CA GLY A 200 -1.94 -36.38 -7.53
C GLY A 200 -2.72 -36.64 -8.82
N LEU A 201 -3.54 -35.68 -9.27
CA LEU A 201 -4.27 -35.79 -10.53
C LEU A 201 -3.33 -35.89 -11.72
N TRP A 202 -2.31 -35.03 -11.76
CA TRP A 202 -1.31 -34.99 -12.84
C TRP A 202 -0.60 -36.34 -13.04
N SER A 203 -0.29 -37.02 -11.93
CA SER A 203 0.42 -38.30 -11.97
C SER A 203 -0.39 -39.45 -12.59
N GLY A 204 -1.72 -39.37 -12.56
CA GLY A 204 -2.60 -40.47 -12.97
C GLY A 204 -2.47 -41.76 -12.14
N ALA A 205 -1.64 -41.78 -11.09
CA ALA A 205 -1.20 -43.00 -10.40
C ALA A 205 -2.30 -43.65 -9.54
N ALA A 206 -3.30 -42.88 -9.10
CA ALA A 206 -4.38 -43.37 -8.25
C ALA A 206 -5.77 -42.94 -8.78
N PRO A 207 -6.30 -43.59 -9.84
CA PRO A 207 -7.59 -43.25 -10.43
C PRO A 207 -8.76 -43.28 -9.43
N GLY A 208 -8.71 -44.17 -8.42
CA GLY A 208 -9.72 -44.25 -7.37
C GLY A 208 -9.76 -43.03 -6.42
N LEU A 209 -8.75 -42.17 -6.45
CA LEU A 209 -8.66 -40.95 -5.65
C LEU A 209 -8.97 -39.67 -6.46
N THR A 210 -9.51 -39.81 -7.67
CA THR A 210 -9.79 -38.65 -8.55
C THR A 210 -10.69 -37.60 -7.87
N ILE A 211 -11.78 -38.02 -7.23
CA ILE A 211 -12.72 -37.12 -6.53
C ILE A 211 -12.02 -36.37 -5.37
N PRO A 212 -11.40 -37.03 -4.38
CA PRO A 212 -10.75 -36.31 -3.29
C PRO A 212 -9.60 -35.42 -3.76
N LEU A 213 -8.84 -35.82 -4.79
CA LEU A 213 -7.77 -35.00 -5.35
C LEU A 213 -8.30 -33.75 -6.07
N SER A 214 -9.43 -33.87 -6.79
CA SER A 214 -10.16 -32.71 -7.32
C SER A 214 -10.61 -31.76 -6.24
N ILE A 215 -11.19 -32.31 -5.16
CA ILE A 215 -11.66 -31.49 -4.05
C ILE A 215 -10.50 -30.72 -3.43
N LEU A 216 -9.36 -31.37 -3.21
CA LEU A 216 -8.16 -30.71 -2.70
C LEU A 216 -7.64 -29.61 -3.63
N LEU A 217 -7.58 -29.87 -4.94
CA LEU A 217 -7.14 -28.88 -5.94
C LEU A 217 -8.08 -27.66 -5.96
N VAL A 218 -9.38 -27.90 -6.12
CA VAL A 218 -10.39 -26.87 -6.33
C VAL A 218 -10.67 -26.08 -5.05
N VAL A 219 -10.94 -26.75 -3.93
CA VAL A 219 -11.20 -26.06 -2.64
C VAL A 219 -9.93 -25.37 -2.14
N GLY A 220 -8.77 -26.03 -2.23
CA GLY A 220 -7.48 -25.44 -1.86
C GLY A 220 -7.21 -24.17 -2.65
N GLY A 221 -7.34 -24.23 -3.98
CA GLY A 221 -7.18 -23.08 -4.85
C GLY A 221 -8.20 -21.97 -4.62
N TRP A 222 -9.47 -22.33 -4.38
CA TRP A 222 -10.52 -21.37 -4.06
C TRP A 222 -10.23 -20.60 -2.76
N VAL A 223 -9.89 -21.31 -1.69
CA VAL A 223 -9.55 -20.70 -0.39
C VAL A 223 -8.28 -19.86 -0.50
N THR A 224 -7.28 -20.31 -1.27
CA THR A 224 -6.09 -19.50 -1.57
C THR A 224 -6.47 -18.19 -2.25
N SER A 225 -7.31 -18.23 -3.29
CA SER A 225 -7.76 -17.01 -3.97
C SER A 225 -8.55 -16.09 -3.06
N LEU A 226 -9.42 -16.64 -2.22
CA LEU A 226 -10.19 -15.87 -1.24
C LEU A 226 -9.27 -15.15 -0.24
N CYS A 227 -8.19 -15.78 0.22
CA CYS A 227 -7.21 -15.10 1.08
C CYS A 227 -6.48 -13.97 0.33
N ILE A 228 -6.16 -14.17 -0.95
CA ILE A 228 -5.55 -13.13 -1.81
C ILE A 228 -6.51 -11.96 -2.03
N HIS A 229 -7.79 -12.23 -2.23
CA HIS A 229 -8.87 -11.27 -2.38
C HIS A 229 -8.99 -10.35 -1.15
N GLU A 230 -9.20 -10.95 0.03
CA GLU A 230 -9.31 -10.22 1.29
C GLU A 230 -8.03 -9.46 1.65
N PHE A 231 -6.86 -10.06 1.36
CA PHE A 231 -5.58 -9.38 1.50
C PHE A 231 -5.47 -8.16 0.58
N GLY A 232 -5.98 -8.24 -0.66
CA GLY A 232 -5.99 -7.13 -1.61
C GLY A 232 -6.72 -5.91 -1.05
N HIS A 233 -7.92 -6.10 -0.51
CA HIS A 233 -8.68 -5.02 0.14
C HIS A 233 -7.89 -4.38 1.28
N ALA A 234 -7.39 -5.19 2.20
CA ALA A 234 -6.61 -4.73 3.35
C ALA A 234 -5.32 -4.01 2.93
N PHE A 235 -4.63 -4.52 1.90
CA PHE A 235 -3.38 -3.95 1.40
C PHE A 235 -3.58 -2.56 0.82
N ILE A 236 -4.57 -2.39 -0.06
CA ILE A 236 -4.87 -1.09 -0.65
C ILE A 236 -5.46 -0.13 0.39
N ALA A 237 -6.27 -0.61 1.35
CA ALA A 237 -6.73 0.21 2.47
C ALA A 237 -5.57 0.71 3.36
N TYR A 238 -4.58 -0.15 3.62
CA TYR A 238 -3.37 0.21 4.36
C TYR A 238 -2.54 1.29 3.65
N LEU A 239 -2.35 1.13 2.34
CA LEU A 239 -1.76 2.15 1.50
C LEU A 239 -2.62 3.43 1.51
N GLY A 240 -3.94 3.29 1.49
CA GLY A 240 -4.91 4.39 1.54
C GLY A 240 -4.90 5.19 2.84
N GLY A 241 -4.45 4.60 3.95
CA GLY A 241 -4.29 5.26 5.25
C GLY A 241 -4.85 4.49 6.44
N ASP A 242 -5.58 3.40 6.21
CA ASP A 242 -6.15 2.59 7.28
C ASP A 242 -5.07 1.74 7.96
N ARG A 243 -4.64 2.13 9.16
CA ARG A 243 -3.66 1.37 9.94
C ARG A 243 -4.26 0.20 10.71
N SER A 244 -5.58 0.18 10.89
CA SER A 244 -6.26 -0.83 11.70
C SER A 244 -6.16 -2.23 11.11
N VAL A 245 -6.10 -2.34 9.77
CA VAL A 245 -5.95 -3.62 9.06
C VAL A 245 -4.62 -4.32 9.34
N ALA A 246 -3.55 -3.56 9.59
CA ALA A 246 -2.25 -4.12 9.94
C ALA A 246 -2.28 -4.67 11.38
N SER A 247 -2.86 -3.93 12.33
CA SER A 247 -3.03 -4.38 13.71
C SER A 247 -4.01 -5.55 13.85
N ALA A 248 -5.05 -5.60 13.02
CA ALA A 248 -5.99 -6.73 12.95
C ALA A 248 -5.34 -7.99 12.34
N GLY A 249 -4.19 -7.84 11.66
CA GLY A 249 -3.46 -8.93 11.04
C GLY A 249 -4.04 -9.38 9.70
N TYR A 250 -4.87 -8.58 9.05
CA TYR A 250 -5.43 -8.88 7.72
C TYR A 250 -4.34 -8.93 6.63
N LEU A 251 -3.22 -8.24 6.84
CA LEU A 251 -2.03 -8.27 5.98
C LEU A 251 -1.13 -9.50 6.17
N SER A 252 -1.69 -10.62 6.66
CA SER A 252 -0.94 -11.86 6.94
C SER A 252 -1.32 -13.06 6.06
N LEU A 253 -2.25 -12.89 5.12
CA LEU A 253 -2.86 -13.98 4.33
C LEU A 253 -3.44 -15.11 5.22
N ASN A 254 -3.79 -14.80 6.47
CA ASN A 254 -4.27 -15.80 7.40
C ASN A 254 -5.81 -15.85 7.36
N PRO A 255 -6.41 -16.94 6.83
CA PRO A 255 -7.86 -17.09 6.77
C PRO A 255 -8.57 -16.95 8.13
N LEU A 256 -7.90 -17.36 9.20
CA LEU A 256 -8.46 -17.38 10.56
C LEU A 256 -8.52 -15.99 11.21
N LYS A 257 -7.83 -15.00 10.64
CA LYS A 257 -7.85 -13.63 11.16
C LYS A 257 -8.94 -12.77 10.58
N TYR A 258 -9.63 -13.22 9.53
CA TYR A 258 -10.76 -12.49 8.97
C TYR A 258 -11.93 -12.46 9.95
N THR A 259 -12.79 -11.47 9.80
CA THR A 259 -13.79 -11.07 10.79
C THR A 259 -14.65 -12.22 11.31
N HIS A 260 -15.16 -13.06 10.41
CA HIS A 260 -15.97 -14.23 10.77
C HIS A 260 -15.52 -15.43 9.96
N PRO A 261 -14.49 -16.19 10.39
CA PRO A 261 -13.91 -17.27 9.59
C PRO A 261 -14.94 -18.32 9.15
N LEU A 262 -15.95 -18.59 9.99
CA LEU A 262 -17.04 -19.51 9.66
C LEU A 262 -17.89 -19.00 8.49
N LEU A 263 -18.38 -17.75 8.56
CA LEU A 263 -19.16 -17.16 7.48
C LEU A 263 -18.29 -16.85 6.24
N SER A 264 -17.01 -16.56 6.46
CA SER A 264 -16.11 -16.08 5.40
C SER A 264 -15.47 -17.19 4.59
N ILE A 265 -15.44 -18.41 5.12
CA ILE A 265 -14.76 -19.54 4.49
C ILE A 265 -15.68 -20.76 4.45
N ALA A 266 -16.27 -21.14 5.59
CA ALA A 266 -17.09 -22.36 5.62
C ALA A 266 -18.35 -22.22 4.77
N LEU A 267 -19.00 -21.06 4.75
CA LEU A 267 -20.18 -20.85 3.91
C LEU A 267 -19.84 -20.85 2.41
N PRO A 268 -18.83 -20.10 1.90
CA PRO A 268 -18.40 -20.23 0.51
C PRO A 268 -18.01 -21.66 0.11
N VAL A 269 -17.28 -22.37 0.97
CA VAL A 269 -16.88 -23.76 0.70
C VAL A 269 -18.10 -24.69 0.68
N LEU A 270 -19.08 -24.51 1.57
CA LEU A 270 -20.31 -25.29 1.57
C LEU A 270 -21.10 -25.09 0.28
N PHE A 271 -21.28 -23.84 -0.16
CA PHE A 271 -21.97 -23.55 -1.42
C PHE A 271 -21.21 -24.04 -2.64
N LEU A 272 -19.88 -23.96 -2.60
CA LEU A 272 -19.02 -24.54 -3.62
C LEU A 272 -19.23 -26.05 -3.71
N LEU A 273 -19.28 -26.75 -2.57
CA LEU A 273 -19.47 -28.20 -2.48
C LEU A 273 -20.92 -28.68 -2.73
N ILE A 274 -21.91 -27.79 -2.79
CA ILE A 274 -23.31 -28.17 -3.05
C ILE A 274 -23.73 -27.79 -4.47
N GLY A 275 -23.29 -26.64 -4.98
CA GLY A 275 -23.80 -26.08 -6.22
C GLY A 275 -22.74 -25.70 -7.24
N GLY A 276 -21.44 -25.85 -6.93
CA GLY A 276 -20.36 -25.45 -7.84
C GLY A 276 -20.29 -23.94 -8.10
N ILE A 277 -20.89 -23.12 -7.22
CA ILE A 277 -20.81 -21.66 -7.27
C ILE A 277 -20.04 -21.18 -6.05
N GLY A 278 -18.96 -20.44 -6.29
CA GLY A 278 -18.20 -19.82 -5.22
C GLY A 278 -18.86 -18.53 -4.74
N LEU A 279 -19.25 -18.47 -3.46
CA LEU A 279 -19.73 -17.23 -2.85
C LEU A 279 -18.57 -16.31 -2.45
N PRO A 280 -18.79 -14.98 -2.41
CA PRO A 280 -17.84 -14.07 -1.82
C PRO A 280 -17.54 -14.45 -0.36
N GLY A 281 -16.29 -14.25 0.05
CA GLY A 281 -15.89 -14.34 1.45
C GLY A 281 -16.59 -13.29 2.30
N GLY A 282 -16.52 -13.48 3.61
CA GLY A 282 -16.99 -12.50 4.56
C GLY A 282 -15.98 -11.37 4.64
N ALA A 283 -16.49 -10.14 4.49
CA ALA A 283 -15.70 -8.95 4.29
C ALA A 283 -14.70 -8.69 5.43
N VAL A 284 -13.50 -8.27 5.06
CA VAL A 284 -12.59 -7.56 5.97
C VAL A 284 -13.22 -6.22 6.40
N TYR A 285 -13.24 -5.93 7.71
CA TYR A 285 -13.63 -4.59 8.17
C TYR A 285 -12.56 -3.55 7.83
N LEU A 286 -12.90 -2.65 6.89
CA LEU A 286 -12.10 -1.49 6.55
C LEU A 286 -12.60 -0.25 7.32
N ASN A 287 -11.69 0.51 7.92
CA ASN A 287 -12.01 1.82 8.46
C ASN A 287 -12.01 2.84 7.33
N GLU A 288 -13.14 2.95 6.64
CA GLU A 288 -13.31 3.87 5.52
C GLU A 288 -12.93 5.31 5.88
N ARG A 289 -13.20 5.76 7.11
CA ARG A 289 -12.89 7.13 7.56
C ARG A 289 -11.39 7.43 7.62
N ALA A 290 -10.57 6.40 7.82
CA ALA A 290 -9.11 6.53 7.82
C ALA A 290 -8.51 6.61 6.40
N ILE A 291 -9.26 6.20 5.38
CA ILE A 291 -8.82 6.21 3.98
C ILE A 291 -8.84 7.65 3.45
N ARG A 292 -7.73 8.05 2.83
CA ARG A 292 -7.41 9.46 2.51
C ARG A 292 -8.39 10.16 1.56
N ASN A 293 -9.00 9.45 0.62
CA ASN A 293 -9.98 10.01 -0.33
C ASN A 293 -10.81 8.90 -0.98
N ASP A 294 -11.85 9.31 -1.71
CA ASP A 294 -12.82 8.42 -2.33
C ASP A 294 -12.23 7.52 -3.41
N ARG A 295 -11.20 7.98 -4.14
CA ARG A 295 -10.46 7.14 -5.10
C ARG A 295 -9.77 5.97 -4.40
N TRP A 296 -9.14 6.21 -3.25
CA TRP A 296 -8.52 5.15 -2.47
C TRP A 296 -9.54 4.18 -1.87
N ARG A 297 -10.75 4.65 -1.53
CA ARG A 297 -11.86 3.77 -1.13
C ARG A 297 -12.29 2.86 -2.29
N SER A 298 -12.48 3.42 -3.49
CA SER A 298 -12.77 2.64 -4.70
C SER A 298 -11.67 1.65 -5.05
N PHE A 299 -10.40 2.05 -4.95
CA PHE A 299 -9.27 1.15 -5.20
C PHE A 299 -9.19 0.03 -4.17
N ALA A 300 -9.50 0.32 -2.89
CA ALA A 300 -9.55 -0.71 -1.86
C ALA A 300 -10.60 -1.76 -2.20
N SER A 301 -11.80 -1.36 -2.66
CA SER A 301 -12.82 -2.31 -3.10
C SER A 301 -12.46 -3.04 -4.40
N ALA A 302 -11.84 -2.37 -5.37
CA ALA A 302 -11.38 -3.04 -6.60
C ALA A 302 -10.24 -4.07 -6.39
N ALA A 303 -9.52 -3.98 -5.29
CA ALA A 303 -8.33 -4.79 -5.04
C ALA A 303 -8.62 -6.28 -4.87
N GLY A 304 -9.76 -6.65 -4.28
CA GLY A 304 -10.17 -8.04 -4.12
C GLY A 304 -10.43 -8.73 -5.48
N PRO A 305 -11.33 -8.20 -6.32
CA PRO A 305 -11.58 -8.72 -7.67
C PRO A 305 -10.32 -8.74 -8.53
N LEU A 306 -9.45 -7.73 -8.41
CA LEU A 306 -8.15 -7.72 -9.08
C LEU A 306 -7.23 -8.85 -8.59
N GLY A 307 -7.23 -9.14 -7.29
CA GLY A 307 -6.51 -10.28 -6.72
C GLY A 307 -6.97 -11.62 -7.29
N ASN A 308 -8.29 -11.82 -7.39
CA ASN A 308 -8.86 -13.00 -8.05
C ASN A 308 -8.48 -13.06 -9.54
N LEU A 309 -8.50 -11.94 -10.26
CA LEU A 309 -8.08 -11.88 -11.66
C LEU A 309 -6.61 -12.27 -11.85
N LEU A 310 -5.73 -11.75 -11.00
CA LEU A 310 -4.30 -12.10 -11.02
C LEU A 310 -4.10 -13.59 -10.72
N PHE A 311 -4.81 -14.13 -9.73
CA PHE A 311 -4.75 -15.55 -9.41
C PHE A 311 -5.30 -16.42 -10.55
N ALA A 312 -6.47 -16.08 -11.11
CA ALA A 312 -7.07 -16.75 -12.26
C ALA A 312 -6.11 -16.80 -13.47
N THR A 313 -5.44 -15.69 -13.74
CA THR A 313 -4.43 -15.60 -14.80
C THR A 313 -3.22 -16.49 -14.49
N LEU A 314 -2.77 -16.50 -13.23
CA LEU A 314 -1.64 -17.31 -12.76
C LEU A 314 -1.92 -18.82 -12.78
N ILE A 315 -3.16 -19.27 -12.61
CA ILE A 315 -3.50 -20.70 -12.74
C ILE A 315 -3.96 -21.05 -14.16
N GLY A 316 -4.48 -20.08 -14.91
CA GLY A 316 -5.01 -20.24 -16.27
C GLY A 316 -3.99 -20.04 -17.38
N TRP A 317 -2.78 -19.52 -17.09
CA TRP A 317 -1.75 -19.29 -18.11
C TRP A 317 -1.39 -20.50 -18.99
N PRO A 318 -1.48 -21.78 -18.56
CA PRO A 318 -1.19 -22.89 -19.47
C PRO A 318 -2.20 -22.96 -20.61
N PHE A 319 -3.48 -22.64 -20.36
CA PHE A 319 -4.50 -22.60 -21.41
C PHE A 319 -4.24 -21.47 -22.41
N LEU A 320 -3.71 -20.33 -21.95
CA LEU A 320 -3.26 -19.24 -22.82
C LEU A 320 -2.11 -19.66 -23.73
N VAL A 321 -1.10 -20.33 -23.19
CA VAL A 321 0.12 -20.72 -23.93
C VAL A 321 -0.16 -21.86 -24.90
N PHE A 322 -0.99 -22.83 -24.51
CA PHE A 322 -1.29 -24.01 -25.32
C PHE A 322 -2.62 -23.89 -26.09
N HIS A 323 -3.20 -22.70 -26.16
CA HIS A 323 -4.46 -22.42 -26.89
C HIS A 323 -5.59 -23.39 -26.52
N GLY A 324 -5.72 -23.71 -25.23
CA GLY A 324 -6.75 -24.62 -24.71
C GLY A 324 -6.50 -26.11 -24.97
N ALA A 325 -5.40 -26.47 -25.63
CA ALA A 325 -5.03 -27.85 -25.92
C ALA A 325 -3.73 -28.21 -25.16
N PRO A 326 -3.79 -28.46 -23.84
CA PRO A 326 -2.62 -28.79 -23.07
C PRO A 326 -1.92 -30.05 -23.63
N PRO A 327 -0.59 -30.00 -23.89
CA PRO A 327 0.09 -31.02 -24.70
C PRO A 327 0.50 -32.29 -23.94
N PHE A 328 0.46 -32.29 -22.61
CA PHE A 328 0.87 -33.41 -21.77
C PHE A 328 0.20 -33.34 -20.39
N GLY A 329 0.23 -34.45 -19.65
CA GLY A 329 -0.44 -34.59 -18.35
C GLY A 329 -1.78 -35.34 -18.44
N ASP A 330 -2.33 -35.71 -17.29
CA ASP A 330 -3.63 -36.40 -17.19
C ASP A 330 -4.80 -35.44 -17.40
N ASP A 331 -5.80 -35.85 -18.19
CA ASP A 331 -6.98 -35.04 -18.50
C ASP A 331 -7.77 -34.62 -17.24
N ARG A 332 -7.75 -35.44 -16.19
CA ARG A 332 -8.43 -35.16 -14.92
C ARG A 332 -7.83 -33.97 -14.19
N PHE A 333 -6.53 -33.74 -14.34
CA PHE A 333 -5.87 -32.55 -13.81
C PHE A 333 -6.35 -31.31 -14.56
N TRP A 334 -6.32 -31.36 -15.89
CA TRP A 334 -6.72 -30.23 -16.73
C TRP A 334 -8.19 -29.88 -16.57
N ALA A 335 -9.06 -30.88 -16.42
CA ALA A 335 -10.46 -30.70 -16.11
C ALA A 335 -10.66 -29.97 -14.77
N ALA A 336 -10.04 -30.44 -13.70
CA ALA A 336 -10.15 -29.80 -12.38
C ALA A 336 -9.53 -28.39 -12.34
N LEU A 337 -8.42 -28.16 -13.05
CA LEU A 337 -7.82 -26.83 -13.19
C LEU A 337 -8.71 -25.88 -14.00
N ALA A 338 -9.28 -26.33 -15.11
CA ALA A 338 -10.23 -25.56 -15.93
C ALA A 338 -11.45 -25.16 -15.11
N PHE A 339 -11.99 -26.08 -14.30
CA PHE A 339 -13.10 -25.78 -13.39
C PHE A 339 -12.70 -24.77 -12.31
N LEU A 340 -11.51 -24.88 -11.71
CA LEU A 340 -11.03 -23.87 -10.76
C LEU A 340 -10.89 -22.48 -11.40
N VAL A 341 -10.37 -22.40 -12.62
CA VAL A 341 -10.29 -21.15 -13.40
C VAL A 341 -11.68 -20.57 -13.67
N PHE A 342 -12.64 -21.42 -14.06
CA PHE A 342 -14.04 -21.02 -14.24
C PHE A 342 -14.65 -20.47 -12.96
N LEU A 343 -14.38 -21.11 -11.81
CA LEU A 343 -14.81 -20.58 -10.51
C LEU A 343 -14.21 -19.20 -10.25
N GLN A 344 -12.93 -18.97 -10.53
CA GLN A 344 -12.34 -17.64 -10.37
C GLN A 344 -13.00 -16.59 -11.28
N ALA A 345 -13.28 -16.95 -12.54
CA ALA A 345 -14.02 -16.08 -13.44
C ALA A 345 -15.42 -15.74 -12.89
N SER A 346 -16.12 -16.73 -12.32
CA SER A 346 -17.42 -16.51 -11.65
C SER A 346 -17.31 -15.56 -10.45
N ALA A 347 -16.25 -15.71 -9.64
CA ALA A 347 -15.97 -14.86 -8.49
C ALA A 347 -15.73 -13.40 -8.91
N ILE A 348 -14.99 -13.19 -10.00
CA ILE A 348 -14.70 -11.86 -10.54
C ILE A 348 -16.00 -11.23 -11.04
N VAL A 349 -16.79 -11.95 -11.84
CA VAL A 349 -18.07 -11.43 -12.36
C VAL A 349 -19.00 -11.05 -11.21
N LEU A 350 -19.21 -11.95 -10.23
CA LEU A 350 -20.06 -11.67 -9.07
C LEU A 350 -19.58 -10.44 -8.31
N ASN A 351 -18.29 -10.38 -7.96
CA ASN A 351 -17.77 -9.28 -7.17
C ASN A 351 -17.70 -7.96 -7.94
N LEU A 352 -17.82 -7.93 -9.27
CA LEU A 352 -17.91 -6.68 -10.04
C LEU A 352 -19.34 -6.18 -10.23
N ILE A 353 -20.35 -6.92 -9.79
CA ILE A 353 -21.75 -6.47 -9.85
C ILE A 353 -21.91 -5.24 -8.93
N PRO A 354 -22.45 -4.11 -9.42
CA PRO A 354 -22.58 -2.87 -8.65
C PRO A 354 -23.78 -2.91 -7.68
N ILE A 355 -23.89 -3.97 -6.87
CA ILE A 355 -24.99 -4.21 -5.94
C ILE A 355 -24.42 -4.66 -4.58
N PRO A 356 -24.89 -4.12 -3.44
CA PRO A 356 -24.47 -4.61 -2.13
C PRO A 356 -24.78 -6.11 -1.95
N PRO A 357 -23.90 -6.90 -1.31
CA PRO A 357 -22.65 -6.52 -0.64
C PRO A 357 -21.38 -6.68 -1.51
N PHE A 358 -21.49 -6.79 -2.84
CA PHE A 358 -20.35 -7.04 -3.71
C PHE A 358 -19.41 -5.84 -3.84
N ASP A 359 -18.14 -6.09 -4.16
CA ASP A 359 -17.12 -5.06 -4.34
C ASP A 359 -17.44 -4.06 -5.46
N GLY A 360 -18.15 -4.47 -6.50
CA GLY A 360 -18.58 -3.60 -7.58
C GLY A 360 -19.38 -2.42 -7.05
N PHE A 361 -20.16 -2.63 -5.98
CA PHE A 361 -20.82 -1.56 -5.26
C PHE A 361 -19.82 -0.70 -4.49
N GLY A 362 -18.89 -1.30 -3.73
CA GLY A 362 -17.84 -0.55 -3.00
C GLY A 362 -16.90 0.27 -3.89
N ILE A 363 -16.76 -0.09 -5.18
CA ILE A 363 -16.06 0.72 -6.17
C ILE A 363 -16.81 2.03 -6.46
N ILE A 364 -18.13 1.97 -6.61
CA ILE A 364 -18.95 3.13 -6.96
C ILE A 364 -19.49 3.90 -5.74
N GLU A 365 -19.61 3.22 -4.59
CA GLU A 365 -20.19 3.74 -3.36
C GLU A 365 -19.61 5.09 -2.93
N PRO A 366 -18.27 5.31 -2.94
CA PRO A 366 -17.67 6.59 -2.56
C PRO A 366 -18.12 7.79 -3.41
N TRP A 367 -18.76 7.55 -4.55
CA TRP A 367 -19.24 8.57 -5.49
C TRP A 367 -20.76 8.74 -5.46
N LEU A 368 -21.48 7.87 -4.73
CA LEU A 368 -22.93 7.94 -4.59
C LEU A 368 -23.34 9.00 -3.57
N SER A 369 -24.55 9.55 -3.76
CA SER A 369 -25.18 10.45 -2.79
C SER A 369 -25.42 9.74 -1.46
N ILE A 370 -25.51 10.50 -0.37
CA ILE A 370 -25.67 9.95 0.97
C ILE A 370 -26.96 9.12 1.11
N GLU A 371 -28.02 9.52 0.41
CA GLU A 371 -29.32 8.83 0.40
C GLU A 371 -29.21 7.44 -0.21
N LEU A 372 -28.47 7.30 -1.31
CA LEU A 372 -28.25 5.99 -1.96
C LEU A 372 -27.42 5.05 -1.08
N ARG A 373 -26.45 5.58 -0.33
CA ARG A 373 -25.68 4.78 0.64
C ARG A 373 -26.53 4.32 1.81
N ILE A 374 -27.40 5.19 2.33
CA ILE A 374 -28.34 4.83 3.40
C ILE A 374 -29.32 3.76 2.90
N LEU A 375 -29.84 3.90 1.68
CA LEU A 375 -30.71 2.90 1.06
C LEU A 375 -30.00 1.55 0.90
N ALA A 376 -28.78 1.55 0.37
CA ALA A 376 -27.96 0.36 0.21
C ALA A 376 -27.75 -0.36 1.56
N ASN A 377 -27.37 0.39 2.60
CA ASN A 377 -27.21 -0.13 3.96
C ASN A 377 -28.52 -0.69 4.53
N ARG A 378 -29.67 -0.08 4.22
CA ARG A 378 -30.99 -0.58 4.66
C ARG A 378 -31.39 -1.88 3.93
N LEU A 379 -31.06 -2.00 2.64
CA LEU A 379 -31.37 -3.19 1.85
C LEU A 379 -30.56 -4.41 2.30
N GLY A 380 -29.35 -4.21 2.82
CA GLY A 380 -28.53 -5.27 3.39
C GLY A 380 -28.30 -6.42 2.40
N MET A 381 -28.60 -7.66 2.80
CA MET A 381 -28.43 -8.86 1.95
C MET A 381 -29.58 -9.10 0.96
N LEU A 382 -30.66 -8.32 0.99
CA LEU A 382 -31.82 -8.57 0.13
C LEU A 382 -31.50 -8.52 -1.38
N PRO A 383 -30.67 -7.59 -1.89
CA PRO A 383 -30.29 -7.57 -3.31
C PRO A 383 -29.50 -8.83 -3.73
N LEU A 384 -28.65 -9.35 -2.85
CA LEU A 384 -27.92 -10.61 -3.06
C LEU A 384 -28.89 -11.79 -3.23
N LEU A 385 -29.87 -11.92 -2.35
CA LEU A 385 -30.87 -12.99 -2.40
C LEU A 385 -31.72 -12.91 -3.68
N ILE A 386 -32.13 -11.70 -4.07
CA ILE A 386 -32.87 -11.47 -5.32
C ILE A 386 -32.01 -11.87 -6.52
N LEU A 387 -30.74 -11.46 -6.55
CA LEU A 387 -29.83 -11.82 -7.64
C LEU A 387 -29.69 -13.34 -7.77
N PHE A 388 -29.46 -14.06 -6.67
CA PHE A 388 -29.38 -15.52 -6.69
C PHE A 388 -30.66 -16.17 -7.18
N PHE A 389 -31.82 -15.69 -6.73
CA PHE A 389 -33.11 -16.16 -7.22
C PHE A 389 -33.26 -15.96 -8.73
N LEU A 390 -32.84 -14.81 -9.26
CA LEU A 390 -32.91 -14.51 -10.69
C LEU A 390 -31.94 -15.35 -11.54
N ILE A 391 -30.74 -15.64 -11.03
CA ILE A 391 -29.79 -16.55 -11.65
C ILE A 391 -30.34 -17.99 -11.64
N TRP A 392 -30.88 -18.45 -10.51
CA TRP A 392 -31.45 -19.80 -10.37
C TRP A 392 -32.67 -20.04 -11.25
N ARG A 393 -33.50 -19.02 -11.48
CA ARG A 393 -34.70 -19.10 -12.35
C ARG A 393 -34.37 -19.43 -13.82
N GLY A 394 -33.12 -19.26 -14.26
CA GLY A 394 -32.71 -19.59 -15.64
C GLY A 394 -33.21 -18.61 -16.70
N GLY A 395 -33.57 -17.38 -16.32
CA GLY A 395 -34.03 -16.34 -17.25
C GLY A 395 -32.89 -15.59 -17.96
N PRO A 396 -33.20 -14.46 -18.64
CA PRO A 396 -32.19 -13.66 -19.35
C PRO A 396 -31.02 -13.20 -18.48
N ILE A 397 -31.26 -12.90 -17.20
CA ILE A 397 -30.20 -12.51 -16.25
C ILE A 397 -29.23 -13.67 -16.01
N SER A 398 -29.75 -14.89 -15.84
CA SER A 398 -28.94 -16.10 -15.72
C SER A 398 -28.09 -16.31 -16.98
N ALA A 399 -28.70 -16.19 -18.16
CA ALA A 399 -28.00 -16.31 -19.43
C ALA A 399 -26.87 -15.28 -19.59
N VAL A 400 -27.14 -14.00 -19.29
CA VAL A 400 -26.11 -12.94 -19.32
C VAL A 400 -24.98 -13.25 -18.35
N PHE A 401 -25.31 -13.68 -17.13
CA PHE A 401 -24.32 -14.02 -16.10
C PHE A 401 -23.40 -15.16 -16.55
N TRP A 402 -23.97 -16.31 -16.94
CA TRP A 402 -23.19 -17.46 -17.39
C TRP A 402 -22.42 -17.19 -18.68
N ASN A 403 -23.03 -16.54 -19.67
CA ASN A 403 -22.36 -16.17 -20.92
C ASN A 403 -21.16 -15.24 -20.67
N THR A 404 -21.27 -14.34 -19.69
CA THR A 404 -20.15 -13.47 -19.30
C THR A 404 -19.00 -14.30 -18.73
N ILE A 405 -19.29 -15.26 -17.85
CA ILE A 405 -18.27 -16.14 -17.27
C ILE A 405 -17.60 -16.98 -18.36
N TYR A 406 -18.38 -17.62 -19.23
CA TYR A 406 -17.83 -18.41 -20.35
C TYR A 406 -17.03 -17.54 -21.33
N SER A 407 -17.46 -16.30 -21.58
CA SER A 407 -16.67 -15.37 -22.41
C SER A 407 -15.32 -15.03 -21.79
N LEU A 408 -15.26 -14.85 -20.46
CA LEU A 408 -14.00 -14.62 -19.75
C LEU A 408 -13.09 -15.86 -19.77
N THR A 409 -13.63 -17.06 -19.59
CA THR A 409 -12.82 -18.29 -19.69
C THR A 409 -12.36 -18.55 -21.12
N ASN A 410 -13.17 -18.20 -22.12
CA ASN A 410 -12.80 -18.30 -23.53
C ASN A 410 -11.71 -17.29 -23.91
N LEU A 411 -11.65 -16.11 -23.28
CA LEU A 411 -10.56 -15.15 -23.47
C LEU A 411 -9.18 -15.72 -23.07
N ILE A 412 -9.17 -16.64 -22.11
CA ILE A 412 -7.97 -17.38 -21.68
C ILE A 412 -7.85 -18.77 -22.32
N ASN A 413 -8.65 -19.04 -23.36
CA ASN A 413 -8.72 -20.30 -24.11
C ASN A 413 -9.02 -21.53 -23.25
N VAL A 414 -9.75 -21.40 -22.15
CA VAL A 414 -10.13 -22.57 -21.33
C VAL A 414 -11.31 -23.29 -22.02
N PRO A 415 -11.17 -24.57 -22.41
CA PRO A 415 -12.24 -25.30 -23.08
C PRO A 415 -13.46 -25.53 -22.18
N GLU A 416 -14.65 -25.24 -22.70
CA GLU A 416 -15.93 -25.48 -22.00
C GLU A 416 -16.13 -26.97 -21.65
N THR A 417 -15.62 -27.88 -22.47
CA THR A 417 -15.64 -29.33 -22.20
C THR A 417 -14.79 -29.71 -20.99
N LEU A 418 -13.62 -29.09 -20.80
CA LEU A 418 -12.80 -29.34 -19.61
C LEU A 418 -13.44 -28.76 -18.35
N ILE A 419 -14.11 -27.61 -18.46
CA ILE A 419 -14.88 -27.02 -17.36
C ILE A 419 -15.99 -27.99 -16.91
N SER A 420 -16.78 -28.51 -17.86
CA SER A 420 -17.87 -29.44 -17.52
C SER A 420 -17.37 -30.76 -16.96
N PHE A 421 -16.30 -31.34 -17.51
CA PHE A 421 -15.66 -32.52 -16.94
C PHE A 421 -15.12 -32.25 -15.52
N GLY A 422 -14.50 -31.10 -15.30
CA GLY A 422 -13.98 -30.73 -13.98
C GLY A 422 -15.09 -30.55 -12.95
N GLN A 423 -16.21 -29.95 -13.37
CA GLN A 423 -17.40 -29.81 -12.54
C GLN A 423 -17.97 -31.17 -12.14
N HIS A 424 -18.16 -32.09 -13.09
CA HIS A 424 -18.61 -33.46 -12.81
C HIS A 424 -17.60 -34.26 -11.95
N GLN A 425 -16.31 -34.02 -12.12
CA GLN A 425 -15.28 -34.67 -11.31
C GLN A 425 -15.29 -34.18 -9.86
N PHE A 426 -15.67 -32.92 -9.64
CA PHE A 426 -15.73 -32.27 -8.34
C PHE A 426 -17.08 -32.53 -7.61
N LEU A 427 -18.19 -32.55 -8.35
CA LEU A 427 -19.55 -32.83 -7.88
C LEU A 427 -20.19 -33.90 -8.80
N PRO A 428 -19.88 -35.18 -8.58
CA PRO A 428 -20.34 -36.29 -9.43
C PRO A 428 -21.83 -36.60 -9.31
#